data_AF-A0A1M6TKS8-F1
#
_entry.id   AF-A0A1M6TKS8-F1
#
_cell.length_a   1.000
_cell.length_b   1.000
_cell.length_c   1.000
_cell.angle_alpha   90.00
_cell.angle_beta   90.00
_cell.angle_gamma   90.00
#
_symmetry.space_group_name_H-M   'P 1'
#
loop_
_entity.id
_entity.type
_entity.pdbx_description
1 polymer ?
#
loop_
_entity_poly.entity_id
_entity_poly.type
_entity_poly.pdbx_seq_one_letter_code
_entity_poly.pdbx_strand_id
1 'polypeptide(L)'
;MRKKILWCGLAMWFVGCAGNKDLLSASISEAEGMGRAAKTEKIQSAAVVQGDSELAIARQLAEEGKSDAAWDAAERSRLHYRLAFAEQEAKETALADSSAARELKGDEELQKWYQSVLENETQGKEAAQ
;
A
#
# COMPACT_ATOMS: atom_id res chain seq x y z
N MET A 1 -60.61 14.34 -34.21
CA MET A 1 -60.16 15.06 -32.98
C MET A 1 -60.71 14.26 -31.79
N ARG A 2 -60.03 13.84 -30.72
CA ARG A 2 -58.74 14.13 -30.07
C ARG A 2 -58.20 12.80 -29.49
N LYS A 3 -56.89 12.54 -29.59
CA LYS A 3 -56.23 11.38 -28.97
C LYS A 3 -56.09 11.64 -27.46
N LYS A 4 -56.55 10.72 -26.61
CA LYS A 4 -56.25 10.68 -25.17
C LYS A 4 -54.93 9.93 -25.00
N ILE A 5 -53.84 10.66 -24.88
CA ILE A 5 -52.56 10.16 -24.36
C ILE A 5 -52.30 11.04 -23.16
N LEU A 6 -52.41 10.51 -21.94
CA LEU A 6 -51.80 11.16 -20.80
C LEU A 6 -51.65 10.17 -19.63
N TRP A 7 -50.40 10.00 -19.20
CA TRP A 7 -49.97 9.81 -17.80
C TRP A 7 -50.05 8.41 -17.16
N CYS A 8 -49.09 7.54 -17.50
CA CYS A 8 -48.59 6.53 -16.56
C CYS A 8 -47.05 6.48 -16.48
N GLY A 9 -46.33 7.51 -16.96
CA GLY A 9 -44.88 7.45 -17.10
C GLY A 9 -44.14 8.57 -16.38
N LEU A 10 -44.35 8.76 -15.07
CA LEU A 10 -43.51 9.66 -14.29
C LEU A 10 -43.50 9.34 -12.79
N ALA A 11 -43.20 8.09 -12.42
CA ALA A 11 -43.06 7.71 -11.01
C ALA A 11 -41.92 6.72 -10.77
N MET A 12 -40.79 6.86 -11.47
CA MET A 12 -39.66 5.94 -11.32
C MET A 12 -38.28 6.61 -11.28
N TRP A 13 -38.21 7.84 -10.79
CA TRP A 13 -36.94 8.61 -10.71
C TRP A 13 -36.60 9.07 -9.28
N PHE A 14 -37.06 8.34 -8.24
CA PHE A 14 -36.71 8.64 -6.84
C PHE A 14 -36.21 7.42 -6.05
N VAL A 15 -35.66 6.41 -6.73
CA VAL A 15 -34.96 5.30 -6.05
C VAL A 15 -33.46 5.46 -6.34
N GLY A 16 -32.75 6.18 -5.47
CA GLY A 16 -31.29 6.34 -5.60
C GLY A 16 -30.55 6.87 -4.37
N CYS A 17 -31.22 7.62 -3.47
CA CYS A 17 -30.49 8.32 -2.40
C CYS A 17 -30.11 7.45 -1.18
N ALA A 18 -30.63 6.23 -1.04
CA ALA A 18 -30.30 5.38 0.11
C ALA A 18 -28.99 4.59 -0.09
N GLY A 19 -28.74 4.03 -1.28
CA GLY A 19 -27.57 3.18 -1.52
C GLY A 19 -26.22 3.90 -1.54
N ASN A 20 -26.20 5.20 -1.87
CA ASN A 20 -24.93 5.95 -1.98
C ASN A 20 -24.31 6.30 -0.61
N LYS A 21 -25.13 6.48 0.43
CA LYS A 21 -24.64 6.82 1.77
C LYS A 21 -23.94 5.65 2.47
N ASP A 22 -24.46 4.44 2.28
CA ASP A 22 -23.86 3.22 2.85
C ASP A 22 -22.53 2.87 2.18
N LEU A 23 -22.40 3.12 0.87
CA LEU A 23 -21.15 2.93 0.14
C LEU A 23 -20.10 3.97 0.52
N LEU A 24 -20.51 5.23 0.71
CA LEU A 24 -19.61 6.29 1.17
C LEU A 24 -19.07 6.00 2.58
N SER A 25 -19.94 5.61 3.51
CA SER A 25 -19.53 5.30 4.88
C SER A 25 -18.59 4.10 4.92
N ALA A 26 -18.83 3.07 4.11
CA ALA A 26 -17.92 1.94 3.96
C ALA A 26 -16.55 2.37 3.42
N SER A 27 -16.50 3.24 2.41
CA SER A 27 -15.24 3.73 1.84
C SER A 27 -14.41 4.52 2.85
N ILE A 28 -15.05 5.42 3.60
CA ILE A 28 -14.39 6.17 4.70
C ILE A 28 -13.91 5.20 5.78
N SER A 29 -14.72 4.23 6.18
CA SER A 29 -14.34 3.23 7.19
C SER A 29 -13.17 2.35 6.74
N GLU A 30 -13.08 2.03 5.45
CA GLU A 30 -11.94 1.29 4.91
C GLU A 30 -10.66 2.13 4.97
N ALA A 31 -10.73 3.39 4.54
CA ALA A 31 -9.61 4.34 4.64
C ALA A 31 -9.12 4.48 6.09
N GLU A 32 -10.03 4.59 7.06
CA GLU A 32 -9.69 4.58 8.49
C GLU A 32 -8.99 3.29 8.94
N GLY A 33 -9.47 2.14 8.47
CA GLY A 33 -8.86 0.85 8.74
C GLY A 33 -7.42 0.81 8.24
N MET A 34 -7.18 1.30 7.02
CA MET A 34 -5.85 1.39 6.44
C MET A 34 -4.95 2.36 7.22
N GLY A 35 -5.45 3.53 7.61
CA GLY A 35 -4.71 4.49 8.43
C GLY A 35 -4.34 3.93 9.82
N ARG A 36 -5.24 3.16 10.43
CA ARG A 36 -4.94 2.42 11.69
C ARG A 36 -3.87 1.37 11.46
N ALA A 37 -3.98 0.58 10.39
CA ALA A 37 -2.98 -0.43 10.06
C ALA A 37 -1.59 0.21 9.83
N ALA A 38 -1.50 1.31 9.07
CA ALA A 38 -0.24 2.01 8.84
C ALA A 38 0.40 2.51 10.15
N LYS A 39 -0.42 2.96 11.12
CA LYS A 39 0.05 3.36 12.47
C LYS A 39 0.51 2.17 13.30
N THR A 40 -0.21 1.05 13.25
CA THR A 40 0.18 -0.21 13.92
C THR A 40 1.52 -0.73 13.39
N GLU A 41 1.70 -0.70 12.08
CA GLU A 41 2.94 -1.06 11.38
C GLU A 41 4.03 0.02 11.50
N LYS A 42 3.74 1.15 12.17
CA LYS A 42 4.66 2.28 12.40
C LYS A 42 5.28 2.82 11.10
N ILE A 43 4.52 2.78 10.00
CA ILE A 43 4.98 3.27 8.69
C ILE A 43 5.14 4.79 8.77
N GLN A 44 6.37 5.26 8.59
CA GLN A 44 6.71 6.68 8.56
C GLN A 44 6.97 7.10 7.11
N SER A 45 5.91 7.49 6.40
CA SER A 45 6.03 8.01 5.04
C SER A 45 5.17 9.25 4.82
N ALA A 46 5.56 10.07 3.83
CA ALA A 46 4.78 11.23 3.41
C ALA A 46 3.39 10.81 2.90
N ALA A 47 3.28 9.62 2.32
CA ALA A 47 2.01 9.07 1.85
C ALA A 47 1.05 8.77 3.01
N VAL A 48 1.51 8.35 4.19
CA VAL A 48 0.63 8.23 5.38
C VAL A 48 0.04 9.59 5.78
N VAL A 49 0.86 10.65 5.75
CA VAL A 49 0.41 12.02 6.08
C VAL A 49 -0.62 12.52 5.08
N GLN A 50 -0.39 12.28 3.79
CA GLN A 50 -1.35 12.61 2.73
C GLN A 50 -2.66 11.82 2.87
N GLY A 51 -2.56 10.52 3.18
CA GLY A 51 -3.72 9.66 3.45
C GLY A 51 -4.57 10.18 4.61
N ASP A 52 -3.94 10.54 5.74
CA ASP A 52 -4.61 11.13 6.91
C ASP A 52 -5.30 12.46 6.55
N SER A 53 -4.66 13.30 5.72
CA SER A 53 -5.24 14.57 5.27
C SER A 53 -6.47 14.38 4.38
N GLU A 54 -6.39 13.48 3.39
CA GLU A 54 -7.51 13.20 2.48
C GLU A 54 -8.67 12.53 3.22
N LEU A 55 -8.38 11.71 4.23
CA LEU A 55 -9.42 11.14 5.10
C LEU A 55 -10.16 12.22 5.89
N ALA A 56 -9.44 13.21 6.41
CA ALA A 56 -10.06 14.36 7.09
C ALA A 56 -10.97 15.15 6.13
N ILE A 57 -10.51 15.39 4.89
CA ILE A 57 -11.29 16.05 3.85
C ILE A 57 -12.55 15.22 3.51
N ALA A 58 -12.42 13.90 3.34
CA ALA A 58 -13.54 13.01 3.04
C ALA A 58 -14.65 13.09 4.10
N ARG A 59 -14.27 13.07 5.39
CA ARG A 59 -15.20 13.23 6.51
C ARG A 59 -15.89 14.58 6.48
N GLN A 60 -15.14 15.66 6.29
CA GLN A 60 -15.71 17.00 6.21
C GLN A 60 -16.74 17.11 5.06
N LEU A 61 -16.39 16.63 3.87
CA LEU A 61 -17.29 16.66 2.71
C LEU A 61 -18.54 15.80 2.91
N ALA A 62 -18.41 14.67 3.62
CA ALA A 62 -19.55 13.82 3.96
C ALA A 62 -20.53 14.53 4.90
N GLU A 63 -20.03 15.24 5.92
CA GLU A 63 -20.85 16.06 6.82
C GLU A 63 -21.53 17.21 6.08
N GLU A 64 -20.88 17.79 5.06
CA GLU A 64 -21.45 18.80 4.18
C GLU A 64 -22.47 18.24 3.16
N GLY A 65 -22.69 16.92 3.13
CA GLY A 65 -23.60 16.25 2.20
C GLY A 65 -23.08 16.15 0.76
N LYS A 66 -21.80 16.44 0.52
CA LYS A 66 -21.14 16.39 -0.79
C LYS A 66 -20.63 14.98 -1.08
N SER A 67 -21.55 14.03 -1.25
CA SER A 67 -21.23 12.60 -1.27
C SER A 67 -20.19 12.19 -2.32
N ASP A 68 -20.27 12.69 -3.56
CA ASP A 68 -19.32 12.30 -4.61
C ASP A 68 -17.90 12.82 -4.32
N ALA A 69 -17.79 14.09 -3.89
CA ALA A 69 -16.50 14.67 -3.53
C ALA A 69 -15.90 14.01 -2.27
N ALA A 70 -16.74 13.61 -1.32
CA ALA A 70 -16.33 12.84 -0.15
C ALA A 70 -15.81 11.46 -0.55
N TRP A 71 -16.45 10.81 -1.52
CA TRP A 71 -16.04 9.51 -2.04
C TRP A 71 -14.69 9.60 -2.75
N ASP A 72 -14.50 10.60 -3.61
CA ASP A 72 -13.23 10.85 -4.29
C ASP A 72 -12.08 11.10 -3.30
N ALA A 73 -12.33 11.86 -2.23
CA ALA A 73 -11.35 12.09 -1.17
C ALA A 73 -11.04 10.80 -0.38
N ALA A 74 -12.04 9.99 -0.07
CA ALA A 74 -11.84 8.69 0.58
C ALA A 74 -11.00 7.75 -0.29
N GLU A 75 -11.22 7.74 -1.61
CA GLU A 75 -10.42 6.92 -2.53
C GLU A 75 -8.98 7.40 -2.61
N ARG A 76 -8.73 8.72 -2.71
CA ARG A 76 -7.37 9.27 -2.64
C ARG A 76 -6.66 8.89 -1.34
N SER A 77 -7.37 8.96 -0.21
CA SER A 77 -6.84 8.52 1.08
C SER A 77 -6.40 7.06 1.05
N ARG A 78 -7.25 6.14 0.54
CA ARG A 78 -6.92 4.71 0.38
C ARG A 78 -5.70 4.50 -0.51
N LEU A 79 -5.61 5.21 -1.64
CA LEU A 79 -4.46 5.13 -2.54
C LEU A 79 -3.16 5.58 -1.87
N HIS A 80 -3.20 6.66 -1.10
CA HIS A 80 -2.04 7.12 -0.34
C HIS A 80 -1.60 6.10 0.73
N TYR A 81 -2.54 5.47 1.44
CA TYR A 81 -2.16 4.39 2.37
C TYR A 81 -1.58 3.18 1.64
N ARG A 82 -2.16 2.75 0.51
CA ARG A 82 -1.59 1.64 -0.31
C ARG A 82 -0.17 1.97 -0.76
N LEU A 83 0.06 3.21 -1.20
CA LEU A 83 1.40 3.68 -1.56
C LEU A 83 2.35 3.59 -0.37
N ALA A 84 1.93 4.01 0.82
CA ALA A 84 2.77 3.92 2.02
C ALA A 84 3.17 2.48 2.37
N PHE A 85 2.24 1.52 2.24
CA PHE A 85 2.56 0.10 2.43
C PHE A 85 3.55 -0.42 1.38
N ALA A 86 3.34 -0.07 0.11
CA ALA A 86 4.24 -0.48 -0.97
C ALA A 86 5.65 0.13 -0.81
N GLU A 87 5.75 1.38 -0.37
CA GLU A 87 7.03 2.04 -0.06
C GLU A 87 7.77 1.33 1.08
N GLN A 88 7.05 0.94 2.13
CA GLN A 88 7.62 0.20 3.27
C GLN A 88 8.12 -1.17 2.82
N GLU A 89 7.30 -1.93 2.09
CA GLU A 89 7.66 -3.25 1.57
C GLU A 89 8.90 -3.16 0.67
N ALA A 90 8.93 -2.22 -0.28
CA ALA A 90 10.07 -2.02 -1.15
C ALA A 90 11.36 -1.71 -0.38
N LYS A 91 11.28 -0.91 0.69
CA LYS A 91 12.42 -0.61 1.56
C LYS A 91 12.91 -1.83 2.33
N GLU A 92 12.00 -2.63 2.87
CA GLU A 92 12.32 -3.87 3.58
C GLU A 92 12.97 -4.90 2.66
N THR A 93 12.42 -5.08 1.46
CA THR A 93 13.00 -5.97 0.43
C THR A 93 14.40 -5.52 0.05
N ALA A 94 14.62 -4.22 -0.20
CA ALA A 94 15.96 -3.71 -0.54
C ALA A 94 16.99 -3.94 0.59
N LEU A 95 16.57 -3.84 1.85
CA LEU A 95 17.43 -4.14 3.00
C LEU A 95 17.75 -5.65 3.09
N ALA A 96 16.75 -6.51 2.88
CA ALA A 96 16.94 -7.95 2.87
C ALA A 96 17.90 -8.39 1.76
N ASP A 97 17.70 -7.88 0.55
CA ASP A 97 18.58 -8.15 -0.60
C ASP A 97 20.01 -7.69 -0.34
N SER A 98 20.19 -6.50 0.23
CA SER A 98 21.52 -6.01 0.59
C SER A 98 22.18 -6.85 1.70
N SER A 99 21.41 -7.43 2.63
CA SER A 99 21.96 -8.32 3.66
C SER A 99 22.42 -9.63 3.04
N ALA A 100 21.56 -10.26 2.23
CA ALA A 100 21.86 -11.50 1.54
C ALA A 100 23.10 -11.37 0.64
N ALA A 101 23.22 -10.25 -0.10
CA ALA A 101 24.40 -9.99 -0.92
C ALA A 101 25.70 -9.88 -0.12
N ARG A 102 25.66 -9.32 1.11
CA ARG A 102 26.83 -9.24 2.00
C ARG A 102 27.21 -10.60 2.55
N GLU A 103 26.23 -11.40 2.95
CA GLU A 103 26.43 -12.77 3.45
C GLU A 103 27.09 -13.64 2.37
N LEU A 104 26.54 -13.64 1.15
CA LEU A 104 27.12 -14.38 0.01
C LEU A 104 28.57 -13.98 -0.28
N LYS A 105 28.86 -12.67 -0.24
CA LYS A 105 30.23 -12.19 -0.45
C LYS A 105 31.17 -12.65 0.67
N GLY A 106 30.71 -12.64 1.92
CA GLY A 106 31.47 -13.14 3.07
C GLY A 106 31.80 -14.63 2.94
N ASP A 107 30.84 -15.42 2.49
CA ASP A 107 31.02 -16.86 2.25
C ASP A 107 32.06 -17.12 1.15
N GLU A 108 32.01 -16.37 0.05
CA GLU A 108 33.02 -16.46 -1.02
C GLU A 108 34.43 -16.09 -0.55
N GLU A 109 34.56 -15.04 0.27
CA GLU A 109 35.85 -14.62 0.83
C GLU A 109 36.41 -15.67 1.78
N LEU A 110 35.55 -16.26 2.62
CA LEU A 110 35.93 -17.34 3.53
C LEU A 110 36.35 -18.60 2.76
N GLN A 111 35.63 -18.97 1.70
CA GLN A 111 35.98 -20.11 0.85
C GLN A 111 37.35 -19.90 0.19
N LYS A 112 37.61 -18.71 -0.37
CA LYS A 112 38.92 -18.37 -0.97
C LYS A 112 40.05 -18.46 0.05
N TRP A 113 39.81 -17.99 1.28
CA TRP A 113 40.78 -18.08 2.36
C TRP A 113 41.10 -19.54 2.71
N TYR A 114 40.08 -20.38 2.91
CA TYR A 114 40.29 -21.82 3.18
C TYR A 114 41.04 -22.51 2.05
N GLN A 115 40.69 -22.20 0.79
CA GLN A 115 41.37 -22.76 -0.37
C GLN A 115 42.86 -22.36 -0.40
N SER A 116 43.17 -21.09 -0.12
CA SER A 116 44.55 -20.61 -0.03
C SER A 116 45.36 -21.30 1.08
N VAL A 117 44.75 -21.55 2.24
CA VAL A 117 45.38 -22.30 3.33
C VAL A 117 45.71 -23.73 2.89
N LEU A 118 44.75 -24.44 2.27
CA LEU A 118 44.94 -25.80 1.77
C LEU A 118 46.05 -25.88 0.71
N GLU A 119 46.10 -24.93 -0.22
CA GLU A 119 47.14 -24.86 -1.25
C GLU A 119 48.53 -24.64 -0.64
N ASN A 120 48.66 -23.75 0.34
CA ASN A 120 49.93 -23.52 1.03
C ASN A 120 50.42 -24.75 1.82
N GLU A 121 49.51 -25.46 2.50
CA GLU A 121 49.84 -26.67 3.26
C GLU A 121 50.24 -27.86 2.36
N THR A 122 49.70 -27.92 1.14
CA THR A 122 49.98 -29.01 0.18
C THR A 122 51.28 -28.76 -0.58
N GLN A 123 51.54 -27.52 -1.03
CA GLN A 123 52.81 -27.17 -1.69
C GLN A 123 54.03 -27.33 -0.78
N GLY A 124 53.90 -27.03 0.53
CA GLY A 124 54.97 -27.25 1.51
C GLY A 124 55.34 -28.72 1.73
N LYS A 125 54.44 -29.66 1.39
CA LYS A 125 54.70 -31.11 1.49
C LYS A 125 55.31 -31.71 0.22
N GLU A 126 55.01 -31.14 -0.95
CA GLU A 126 55.62 -31.57 -2.22
C GLU A 126 57.06 -31.07 -2.37
N ALA A 127 57.41 -29.90 -1.81
CA ALA A 127 58.79 -29.38 -1.85
C ALA A 127 59.76 -30.07 -0.87
N ALA A 128 59.28 -30.94 0.01
CA ALA A 128 60.06 -31.67 1.01
C ALA A 128 60.29 -33.16 0.66
N GLN A 129 59.91 -33.59 -0.54
CA GLN A 129 60.21 -34.91 -1.13
C GLN A 129 61.31 -34.80 -2.18
#